data_AF-A0A920UAR5-F1
#
_entry.id   AF-A0A920UAR5-F1
#
_cell.length_a   1.000
_cell.length_b   1.000
_cell.length_c   1.000
_cell.angle_alpha   90.00
_cell.angle_beta   90.00
_cell.angle_gamma   90.00
#
_symmetry.space_group_name_H-M   'P 1'
#
loop_
_entity.id
_entity.type
_entity.pdbx_description
1 polymer ?
#
loop_
_entity_poly.entity_id
_entity_poly.type
_entity_poly.pdbx_seq_one_letter_code
_entity_poly.pdbx_strand_id
1 'polypeptide(L)'
;MLSWHRFDLVDSAYSIALMADRTPAWREVYGVVLDELVARHTEWWAASDWLTQFGPDPDRNLYPENWRTLIPETLWGDYDVPGWTANGIAPYGVQMDPIAADGMLFFKGFFGLLLGLHRHVTGDDRWNQPFEMIRDGEHTFTWTHSAIASHLADQWRQRPIGVHCENTKIWPY
;
A
#
# COMPACT_ATOMS: atom_id res chain seq x y z
N MET A 1 10.46 -7.50 -4.91
CA MET A 1 9.03 -7.15 -5.10
C MET A 1 8.29 -6.94 -3.78
N LEU A 2 8.72 -7.54 -2.66
CA LEU A 2 8.13 -7.34 -1.32
C LEU A 2 9.10 -6.68 -0.33
N SER A 3 10.00 -5.84 -0.81
CA SER A 3 11.12 -5.29 -0.01
C SER A 3 10.90 -3.81 0.35
N TRP A 4 9.63 -3.45 0.61
CA TRP A 4 9.24 -2.10 1.01
C TRP A 4 8.73 -2.11 2.44
N HIS A 5 9.00 -1.03 3.18
CA HIS A 5 8.71 -0.92 4.61
C HIS A 5 7.26 -1.29 4.98
N ARG A 6 6.29 -0.95 4.12
CA ARG A 6 4.88 -1.28 4.32
C ARG A 6 4.60 -2.78 4.44
N PHE A 7 5.37 -3.64 3.75
CA PHE A 7 5.18 -5.08 3.78
C PHE A 7 5.56 -5.65 5.14
N ASP A 8 6.68 -5.19 5.71
CA ASP A 8 7.09 -5.56 7.06
C ASP A 8 5.99 -5.23 8.09
N LEU A 9 5.30 -4.10 7.92
CA LEU A 9 4.21 -3.67 8.81
C LEU A 9 2.98 -4.57 8.71
N VAL A 10 2.47 -4.83 7.50
CA VAL A 10 1.26 -5.65 7.32
C VAL A 10 1.51 -7.14 7.56
N ASP A 11 2.65 -7.67 7.10
CA ASP A 11 2.97 -9.09 7.23
C ASP A 11 3.13 -9.48 8.71
N SER A 12 3.71 -8.58 9.51
CA SER A 12 3.75 -8.73 10.96
C SER A 12 2.34 -8.79 11.58
N ALA A 13 1.41 -7.96 11.11
CA ALA A 13 0.09 -7.81 11.71
C ALA A 13 -0.78 -9.08 11.61
N TYR A 14 -0.65 -9.89 10.55
CA TYR A 14 -1.34 -11.18 10.48
C TYR A 14 -0.99 -12.09 11.65
N SER A 15 0.30 -12.19 11.96
CA SER A 15 0.79 -13.02 13.06
C SER A 15 0.30 -12.48 14.40
N ILE A 16 0.29 -11.15 14.59
CA ILE A 16 -0.25 -10.52 15.81
C ILE A 16 -1.73 -10.85 16.00
N ALA A 17 -2.54 -10.74 14.95
CA ALA A 17 -3.97 -11.03 15.02
C ALA A 17 -4.24 -12.50 15.35
N LEU A 18 -3.51 -13.43 14.69
CA LEU A 18 -3.62 -14.85 14.98
C LEU A 18 -3.20 -15.17 16.42
N MET A 19 -2.12 -14.56 16.92
CA MET A 19 -1.71 -14.74 18.31
C MET A 19 -2.77 -14.22 19.28
N ALA A 20 -3.36 -13.04 19.04
CA ALA A 20 -4.41 -12.50 19.89
C ALA A 20 -5.62 -13.44 20.06
N ASP A 21 -5.97 -14.19 19.03
CA ASP A 21 -7.03 -15.19 19.09
C ASP A 21 -6.63 -16.46 19.84
N ARG A 22 -5.35 -16.83 19.85
CA ARG A 22 -4.84 -18.02 20.56
C ARG A 22 -4.46 -17.74 22.01
N THR A 23 -4.01 -16.55 22.32
CA THR A 23 -3.51 -16.14 23.65
C THR A 23 -4.22 -14.87 24.12
N PRO A 24 -5.54 -14.93 24.39
CA PRO A 24 -6.37 -13.75 24.67
C PRO A 24 -5.92 -12.97 25.92
N ALA A 25 -5.21 -13.62 26.87
CA ALA A 25 -4.63 -12.96 28.03
C ALA A 25 -3.59 -11.86 27.66
N TRP A 26 -3.05 -11.88 26.44
CA TRP A 26 -2.05 -10.93 25.93
C TRP A 26 -2.64 -9.93 24.92
N ARG A 27 -3.97 -9.90 24.76
CA ARG A 27 -4.66 -9.09 23.74
C ARG A 27 -4.33 -7.60 23.85
N GLU A 28 -4.18 -7.06 25.05
CA GLU A 28 -3.76 -5.66 25.27
C GLU A 28 -2.37 -5.38 24.68
N VAL A 29 -1.40 -6.25 24.95
CA VAL A 29 -0.03 -6.13 24.43
C VAL A 29 0.00 -6.21 22.90
N TYR A 30 -0.78 -7.12 22.32
CA TYR A 30 -0.95 -7.19 20.86
C TYR A 30 -1.60 -5.92 20.28
N GLY A 31 -2.54 -5.32 21.01
CA GLY A 31 -3.14 -4.04 20.66
C GLY A 31 -2.12 -2.92 20.58
N VAL A 32 -1.21 -2.82 21.55
CA VAL A 32 -0.11 -1.84 21.54
C VAL A 32 0.80 -2.03 20.33
N VAL A 33 1.15 -3.28 20.00
CA VAL A 33 1.95 -3.56 18.79
C VAL A 33 1.20 -3.11 17.53
N LEU A 34 -0.10 -3.40 17.43
CA LEU A 34 -0.89 -2.99 16.26
C LEU A 34 -1.05 -1.47 16.15
N ASP A 35 -1.19 -0.75 17.28
CA ASP A 35 -1.18 0.73 17.29
C ASP A 35 0.11 1.28 16.67
N GLU A 36 1.25 0.71 17.04
CA GLU A 36 2.57 1.09 16.54
C GLU A 36 2.76 0.75 15.05
N LEU A 37 2.21 -0.37 14.58
CA LEU A 37 2.23 -0.74 13.17
C LEU A 37 1.36 0.18 12.33
N VAL A 38 0.14 0.50 12.80
CA VAL A 38 -0.77 1.44 12.11
C VAL A 38 -0.13 2.83 12.05
N ALA A 39 0.39 3.34 13.17
CA ALA A 39 1.02 4.65 13.22
C ALA A 39 2.17 4.77 12.19
N ARG A 40 3.06 3.78 12.11
CA ARG A 40 4.15 3.76 11.12
C ARG A 40 3.65 3.68 9.68
N HIS A 41 2.54 2.98 9.44
CA HIS A 41 1.96 2.88 8.11
C HIS A 41 1.38 4.22 7.61
N THR A 42 1.08 5.15 8.53
CA THR A 42 0.63 6.50 8.18
C THR A 42 1.76 7.45 7.78
N GLU A 43 3.02 7.07 7.96
CA GLU A 43 4.17 7.95 7.70
C GLU A 43 4.67 7.85 6.24
N TRP A 44 5.41 8.88 5.81
CA TRP A 44 6.07 8.94 4.50
C TRP A 44 6.81 7.65 4.11
N TRP A 45 7.50 7.02 5.07
CA TRP A 45 8.30 5.81 4.81
C TRP A 45 7.48 4.63 4.31
N ALA A 46 6.21 4.52 4.68
CA ALA A 46 5.35 3.44 4.19
C ALA A 46 4.99 3.60 2.70
N ALA A 47 5.03 4.83 2.18
CA ALA A 47 4.71 5.19 0.81
C ALA A 47 5.92 5.74 0.03
N SER A 48 7.15 5.53 0.51
CA SER A 48 8.34 6.20 -0.02
C SER A 48 8.57 5.92 -1.50
N ASP A 49 8.30 4.71 -1.97
CA ASP A 49 8.37 4.36 -3.40
C ASP A 49 7.39 5.18 -4.23
N TRP A 50 6.13 5.29 -3.80
CA TRP A 50 5.12 6.10 -4.50
C TRP A 50 5.47 7.59 -4.54
N LEU A 51 6.13 8.07 -3.50
CA LEU A 51 6.50 9.49 -3.33
C LEU A 51 7.87 9.83 -3.95
N THR A 52 8.58 8.87 -4.53
CA THR A 52 9.91 9.09 -5.12
C THR A 52 10.09 8.52 -6.52
N GLN A 53 9.37 7.45 -6.87
CA GLN A 53 9.46 6.79 -8.18
C GLN A 53 8.52 7.44 -9.19
N PHE A 54 8.90 8.64 -9.62
CA PHE A 54 8.14 9.39 -10.61
C PHE A 54 8.49 9.02 -12.04
N GLY A 55 7.47 8.88 -12.89
CA GLY A 55 7.62 8.57 -14.31
C GLY A 55 8.19 7.17 -14.55
N PRO A 56 8.69 6.91 -15.77
CA PRO A 56 9.33 5.64 -16.10
C PRO A 56 10.57 5.35 -15.24
N ASP A 57 10.87 4.06 -15.05
CA ASP A 57 12.08 3.65 -14.37
C ASP A 57 13.31 4.09 -15.20
N PRO A 58 14.23 4.90 -14.64
CA PRO A 58 15.40 5.38 -15.36
C PRO A 58 16.33 4.25 -15.82
N ASP A 59 16.29 3.09 -15.17
CA ASP A 59 17.17 1.96 -15.44
C ASP A 59 16.51 0.87 -16.32
N ARG A 60 15.32 1.13 -16.88
CA ARG A 60 14.55 0.13 -17.63
C ARG A 60 15.23 -0.48 -18.86
N ASN A 61 16.25 0.20 -19.40
CA ASN A 61 17.09 -0.28 -20.50
C ASN A 61 18.36 -1.03 -20.02
N LEU A 62 18.61 -1.07 -18.72
CA LEU A 62 19.79 -1.68 -18.10
C LEU A 62 19.47 -2.91 -17.25
N TYR A 63 18.22 -3.39 -17.28
CA TYR A 63 17.81 -4.54 -16.49
C TYR A 63 18.63 -5.80 -16.83
N PRO A 64 18.96 -6.63 -15.82
CA PRO A 64 19.73 -7.84 -16.08
C PRO A 64 18.92 -8.87 -16.89
N GLU A 65 19.60 -9.70 -17.69
CA GLU A 65 18.94 -10.58 -18.67
C GLU A 65 17.91 -11.55 -18.06
N ASN A 66 18.09 -11.96 -16.79
CA ASN A 66 17.14 -12.86 -16.12
C ASN A 66 15.74 -12.24 -15.98
N TRP A 67 15.60 -10.92 -16.10
CA TRP A 67 14.31 -10.22 -16.05
C TRP A 67 13.52 -10.32 -17.35
N ARG A 68 14.12 -10.81 -18.45
CA ARG A 68 13.41 -11.06 -19.72
C ARG A 68 12.21 -12.00 -19.56
N THR A 69 12.19 -12.83 -18.51
CA THR A 69 11.06 -13.71 -18.20
C THR A 69 9.83 -12.97 -17.65
N LEU A 70 10.01 -11.75 -17.11
CA LEU A 70 8.97 -10.93 -16.50
C LEU A 70 8.48 -9.79 -17.41
N ILE A 71 9.21 -9.51 -18.48
CA ILE A 71 8.98 -8.35 -19.35
C ILE A 71 8.63 -8.86 -20.75
N PRO A 72 7.49 -8.44 -21.34
CA PRO A 72 7.17 -8.78 -22.72
C PRO A 72 8.31 -8.41 -23.67
N GLU A 73 8.69 -9.32 -24.57
CA GLU A 73 9.85 -9.15 -25.46
C GLU A 73 9.80 -7.84 -26.25
N THR A 74 8.61 -7.47 -26.74
CA THR A 74 8.38 -6.24 -27.52
C THR A 74 8.48 -4.96 -26.70
N LEU A 75 8.52 -5.05 -25.37
CA LEU A 75 8.61 -3.91 -24.45
C LEU A 75 9.94 -3.89 -23.68
N TRP A 76 10.91 -4.75 -24.04
CA TRP A 76 12.23 -4.75 -23.40
C TRP A 76 12.92 -3.39 -23.60
N GLY A 77 13.36 -2.78 -22.49
CA GLY A 77 13.93 -1.43 -22.50
C GLY A 77 12.93 -0.29 -22.37
N ASP A 78 11.62 -0.59 -22.45
CA ASP A 78 10.54 0.40 -22.36
C ASP A 78 9.44 0.02 -21.35
N TYR A 79 9.60 -1.10 -20.66
CA TYR A 79 8.70 -1.59 -19.61
C TYR A 79 9.34 -1.44 -18.24
N ASP A 80 8.71 -0.68 -17.35
CA ASP A 80 9.18 -0.57 -15.97
C ASP A 80 9.01 -1.91 -15.25
N VAL A 81 10.00 -2.31 -14.46
CA VAL A 81 9.96 -3.56 -13.71
C VAL A 81 8.76 -3.64 -12.76
N PRO A 82 8.24 -4.84 -12.49
CA PRO A 82 7.47 -5.11 -11.27
C PRO A 82 8.10 -4.50 -10.00
N GLY A 83 7.33 -3.67 -9.29
CA GLY A 83 7.74 -2.94 -8.10
C GLY A 83 8.17 -1.48 -8.34
N TRP A 84 8.33 -1.04 -9.59
CA TRP A 84 8.48 0.39 -9.91
C TRP A 84 7.10 1.03 -10.11
N THR A 85 6.72 1.94 -9.21
CA THR A 85 5.34 2.44 -9.09
C THR A 85 4.90 3.39 -10.22
N ALA A 86 5.85 4.13 -10.80
CA ALA A 86 5.64 5.08 -11.89
C ALA A 86 4.57 6.15 -11.61
N ASN A 87 4.60 6.77 -10.43
CA ASN A 87 3.71 7.90 -10.13
C ASN A 87 3.96 9.06 -11.12
N GLY A 88 2.95 9.72 -11.66
CA GLY A 88 3.17 10.74 -12.71
C GLY A 88 3.12 10.25 -14.15
N ILE A 89 3.13 8.93 -14.40
CA ILE A 89 3.07 8.42 -15.77
C ILE A 89 1.71 8.71 -16.41
N ALA A 90 1.70 9.00 -17.71
CA ALA A 90 0.45 9.22 -18.44
C ALA A 90 -0.42 7.95 -18.47
N PRO A 91 -1.76 8.08 -18.36
CA PRO A 91 -2.54 9.32 -18.26
C PRO A 91 -2.79 9.84 -16.83
N TYR A 92 -2.21 9.22 -15.80
CA TYR A 92 -2.62 9.41 -14.40
C TYR A 92 -2.14 10.72 -13.77
N GLY A 93 -0.99 11.25 -14.22
CA GLY A 93 -0.37 12.41 -13.58
C GLY A 93 0.16 12.09 -12.18
N VAL A 94 0.72 13.10 -11.51
CA VAL A 94 1.33 12.93 -10.18
C VAL A 94 0.23 12.94 -9.12
N GLN A 95 0.19 11.91 -8.28
CA GLN A 95 -0.81 11.73 -7.23
C GLN A 95 -0.09 11.57 -5.90
N MET A 96 -0.13 12.58 -5.04
CA MET A 96 0.64 12.57 -3.78
C MET A 96 -0.07 11.83 -2.64
N ASP A 97 -1.38 11.62 -2.74
CA ASP A 97 -2.13 10.79 -1.79
C ASP A 97 -2.09 9.32 -2.23
N PRO A 98 -1.38 8.43 -1.52
CA PRO A 98 -1.28 7.02 -1.88
C PRO A 98 -2.58 6.25 -1.67
N ILE A 99 -3.52 6.76 -0.87
CA ILE A 99 -4.85 6.16 -0.73
C ILE A 99 -5.73 6.55 -1.92
N ALA A 100 -5.76 7.84 -2.28
CA ALA A 100 -6.60 8.33 -3.37
C ALA A 100 -6.08 7.95 -4.77
N ALA A 101 -4.81 7.58 -4.88
CA ALA A 101 -4.15 7.25 -6.14
C ALA A 101 -4.95 6.25 -6.99
N ASP A 102 -4.85 6.35 -8.31
CA ASP A 102 -5.41 5.38 -9.24
C ASP A 102 -4.72 4.02 -9.12
N GLY A 103 -3.40 4.05 -8.94
CA GLY A 103 -2.57 2.91 -8.54
C GLY A 103 -2.49 2.73 -7.02
N MET A 104 -1.35 2.24 -6.59
CA MET A 104 -0.94 2.04 -5.20
C MET A 104 -1.83 1.08 -4.38
N LEU A 105 -2.51 0.13 -5.04
CA LEU A 105 -3.38 -0.87 -4.39
C LEU A 105 -2.73 -1.59 -3.21
N PHE A 106 -1.45 -1.99 -3.33
CA PHE A 106 -0.78 -2.66 -2.21
C PHE A 106 -0.79 -1.81 -0.95
N PHE A 107 -0.54 -0.50 -1.05
CA PHE A 107 -0.56 0.37 0.11
C PHE A 107 -1.95 0.45 0.74
N LYS A 108 -2.94 0.94 -0.01
CA LYS A 108 -4.30 1.17 0.52
C LYS A 108 -5.05 -0.11 0.87
N GLY A 109 -4.81 -1.19 0.13
CA GLY A 109 -5.36 -2.51 0.40
C GLY A 109 -4.81 -3.09 1.70
N PHE A 110 -3.48 -3.18 1.83
CA PHE A 110 -2.86 -3.70 3.05
C PHE A 110 -3.08 -2.81 4.25
N PHE A 111 -3.10 -1.49 4.06
CA PHE A 111 -3.41 -0.56 5.14
C PHE A 111 -4.86 -0.74 5.63
N GLY A 112 -5.83 -0.83 4.71
CA GLY A 112 -7.22 -1.13 5.08
C GLY A 112 -7.35 -2.44 5.85
N LEU A 113 -6.62 -3.48 5.44
CA LEU A 113 -6.57 -4.75 6.18
C LEU A 113 -5.94 -4.60 7.57
N LEU A 114 -4.81 -3.89 7.68
CA LEU A 114 -4.15 -3.62 8.95
C LEU A 114 -5.09 -2.90 9.93
N LEU A 115 -5.86 -1.91 9.47
CA LEU A 115 -6.88 -1.23 10.27
C LEU A 115 -8.00 -2.18 10.70
N GLY A 116 -8.41 -3.10 9.83
CA GLY A 116 -9.37 -4.17 10.14
C GLY A 116 -8.85 -5.13 11.22
N LEU A 117 -7.59 -5.57 11.11
CA LEU A 117 -6.95 -6.44 12.10
C LEU A 117 -6.78 -5.74 13.45
N HIS A 118 -6.40 -4.46 13.45
CA HIS A 118 -6.34 -3.64 14.65
C HIS A 118 -7.69 -3.62 15.37
N ARG A 119 -8.77 -3.29 14.66
CA ARG A 119 -10.12 -3.27 15.23
C ARG A 119 -10.57 -4.65 15.71
N HIS A 120 -10.26 -5.72 14.98
CA HIS A 120 -10.58 -7.09 15.37
C HIS A 120 -9.92 -7.47 16.71
N VAL A 121 -8.65 -7.11 16.89
CA VAL A 121 -7.89 -7.46 18.09
C VAL A 121 -8.30 -6.59 19.28
N THR A 122 -8.45 -5.28 19.08
CA THR A 122 -8.62 -4.31 20.17
C THR A 122 -10.08 -4.00 20.49
N GLY A 123 -10.99 -4.16 19.52
CA GLY A 123 -12.36 -3.66 19.59
C GLY A 123 -12.47 -2.12 19.44
N ASP A 124 -11.35 -1.42 19.27
CA ASP A 124 -11.27 0.04 19.24
C ASP A 124 -11.64 0.58 17.84
N ASP A 125 -12.41 1.66 17.81
CA ASP A 125 -12.84 2.33 16.58
C ASP A 125 -12.10 3.65 16.31
N ARG A 126 -11.02 3.98 17.03
CA ARG A 126 -10.23 5.21 16.89
C ARG A 126 -9.77 5.48 15.46
N TRP A 127 -9.39 4.44 14.71
CA TRP A 127 -8.94 4.58 13.32
C TRP A 127 -10.10 4.73 12.33
N ASN A 128 -11.34 4.72 12.83
CA ASN A 128 -12.50 5.19 12.09
C ASN A 128 -12.85 6.64 12.41
N GLN A 129 -12.14 7.28 13.35
CA GLN A 129 -12.08 8.74 13.45
C GLN A 129 -11.06 9.28 12.43
N PRO A 130 -11.15 10.57 12.05
CA PRO A 130 -10.21 11.17 11.12
C PRO A 130 -8.75 11.10 11.63
N PHE A 131 -7.84 10.62 10.77
CA PHE A 131 -6.41 10.61 11.02
C PHE A 131 -5.64 11.10 9.80
N GLU A 132 -4.41 11.57 10.02
CA GLU A 132 -3.55 12.15 8.99
C GLU A 132 -2.54 11.15 8.44
N MET A 133 -2.28 11.25 7.12
CA MET A 133 -1.31 10.45 6.38
C MET A 133 -0.14 11.30 5.86
N ILE A 134 0.99 10.64 5.62
CA ILE A 134 2.28 11.13 5.09
C ILE A 134 3.01 12.10 6.03
N ARG A 135 2.36 13.21 6.43
CA ARG A 135 2.87 14.22 7.37
C ARG A 135 4.32 14.66 7.08
N ASP A 136 4.67 14.85 5.80
CA ASP A 136 6.02 15.22 5.35
C ASP A 136 6.29 16.73 5.35
N GLY A 137 5.31 17.53 5.80
CA GLY A 137 5.38 18.99 5.91
C GLY A 137 4.80 19.74 4.71
N GLU A 138 4.69 19.10 3.54
CA GLU A 138 4.07 19.66 2.33
C GLU A 138 2.73 18.99 2.03
N HIS A 139 2.65 17.69 2.26
CA HIS A 139 1.50 16.85 1.96
C HIS A 139 0.94 16.24 3.24
N THR A 140 -0.37 16.41 3.44
CA THR A 140 -1.12 15.78 4.53
C THR A 140 -2.52 15.48 4.04
N PHE A 141 -2.94 14.23 4.20
CA PHE A 141 -4.24 13.74 3.74
C PHE A 141 -5.00 13.14 4.90
N THR A 142 -6.30 13.43 4.99
CA THR A 142 -7.16 12.96 6.09
C THR A 142 -8.04 11.82 5.62
N TRP A 143 -8.01 10.71 6.37
CA TRP A 143 -8.78 9.52 6.07
C TRP A 143 -9.47 8.95 7.31
N THR A 144 -10.45 8.09 7.09
CA THR A 144 -11.01 7.17 8.08
C THR A 144 -10.93 5.76 7.52
N HIS A 145 -10.92 4.74 8.38
CA HIS A 145 -10.97 3.35 7.92
C HIS A 145 -12.14 3.08 6.97
N SER A 146 -13.35 3.55 7.30
CA SER A 146 -14.53 3.37 6.43
C SER A 146 -14.42 4.11 5.09
N ALA A 147 -13.76 5.29 5.06
CA ALA A 147 -13.55 6.03 3.82
C ALA A 147 -12.56 5.30 2.90
N ILE A 148 -11.48 4.73 3.44
CA ILE A 148 -10.52 3.91 2.67
C ILE A 148 -11.23 2.69 2.07
N ALA A 149 -12.00 1.96 2.88
CA ALA A 149 -12.74 0.78 2.43
C ALA A 149 -13.78 1.13 1.34
N SER A 150 -14.47 2.26 1.48
CA SER A 150 -15.44 2.74 0.49
C SER A 150 -14.75 3.14 -0.82
N HIS A 151 -13.64 3.87 -0.75
CA HIS A 151 -12.85 4.25 -1.91
C HIS A 151 -12.36 3.02 -2.69
N LEU A 152 -11.83 2.02 -2.00
CA LEU A 152 -11.43 0.75 -2.60
C LEU A 152 -12.61 0.04 -3.28
N ALA A 153 -13.74 -0.06 -2.60
CA ALA A 153 -14.94 -0.69 -3.17
C ALA A 153 -15.39 0.02 -4.45
N ASP A 154 -15.33 1.35 -4.49
CA ASP A 154 -15.66 2.14 -5.68
C ASP A 154 -14.66 1.92 -6.82
N GLN A 155 -13.35 1.88 -6.52
CA GLN A 155 -12.34 1.57 -7.54
C GLN A 155 -12.54 0.19 -8.16
N TRP A 156 -12.83 -0.83 -7.35
CA TRP A 156 -13.14 -2.18 -7.83
C TRP A 156 -14.40 -2.22 -8.70
N ARG A 157 -15.45 -1.47 -8.35
CA ARG A 157 -16.67 -1.37 -9.18
C ARG A 157 -16.40 -0.69 -10.51
N GLN A 158 -15.51 0.31 -10.53
CA GLN A 158 -15.20 1.09 -11.72
C GLN A 158 -14.18 0.40 -12.65
N ARG A 159 -13.43 -0.59 -12.15
CA ARG A 159 -12.35 -1.26 -12.88
C ARG A 159 -12.57 -2.78 -12.93
N PRO A 160 -13.36 -3.29 -13.90
CA PRO A 160 -13.64 -4.73 -14.01
C PRO A 160 -12.41 -5.62 -14.19
N ILE A 161 -11.32 -5.08 -14.73
CA ILE A 161 -10.06 -5.79 -14.95
C ILE A 161 -9.18 -5.90 -13.70
N GLY A 162 -9.53 -5.17 -12.63
CA GLY A 162 -8.78 -5.07 -11.39
C GLY A 162 -8.25 -3.66 -11.09
N VAL A 163 -7.92 -3.43 -9.82
CA VAL A 163 -7.30 -2.19 -9.36
C VAL A 163 -5.79 -2.28 -9.51
N HIS A 164 -5.16 -1.16 -9.85
CA HIS A 164 -3.75 -1.10 -10.20
C HIS A 164 -2.87 -1.05 -8.93
N CYS A 165 -1.79 -1.81 -8.91
CA CYS A 165 -0.79 -1.72 -7.86
C CYS A 165 0.22 -0.63 -8.21
N GLU A 166 0.95 -0.79 -9.30
CA GLU A 166 1.65 0.30 -9.99
C GLU A 166 0.70 0.89 -11.03
N ASN A 167 0.91 2.13 -11.46
CA ASN A 167 -0.03 2.82 -12.36
C ASN A 167 -0.35 2.03 -13.65
N THR A 168 0.53 1.13 -14.08
CA THR A 168 0.40 0.37 -15.33
C THR A 168 0.24 -1.14 -15.13
N LYS A 169 0.11 -1.63 -13.89
CA LYS A 169 0.18 -3.06 -13.58
C LYS A 169 -0.88 -3.50 -12.57
N ILE A 170 -1.45 -4.69 -12.82
CA ILE A 170 -2.41 -5.36 -11.96
C ILE A 170 -1.80 -6.68 -11.53
N TRP A 171 -1.78 -6.95 -10.23
CA TRP A 171 -1.30 -8.20 -9.67
C TRP A 171 -2.48 -8.97 -9.03
N PRO A 172 -2.63 -10.27 -9.32
CA PRO A 172 -3.71 -11.09 -8.77
C PRO A 172 -3.40 -11.69 -7.38
N TYR A 173 -2.25 -11.35 -6.79
CA TYR A 173 -1.76 -11.96 -5.55
C TYR A 173 -2.36 -11.33 -4.30
#